data_AF-A0A1Q4HGR1-F1
#
_entry.id   AF-A0A1Q4HGR1-F1
#
_cell.length_a   1.000
_cell.length_b   1.000
_cell.length_c   1.000
_cell.angle_alpha   90.00
_cell.angle_beta   90.00
_cell.angle_gamma   90.00
#
_symmetry.space_group_name_H-M   'P 1'
#
loop_
_entity.id
_entity.type
_entity.pdbx_description
1 polymer ?
#
loop_
_entity_poly.entity_id
_entity_poly.type
_entity_poly.pdbx_seq_one_letter_code
_entity_poly.pdbx_strand_id
1 'polypeptide(L)' 'MWTTADGRIRQELRPDGRYDEARGSRESAYTGRYEVRGERIEYRDDSGFTADGTFVTPDELHHGGMIFYRQPR' A
#
# COMPACT_ATOMS: atom_id res chain seq x y z
N MET A 1 -1.24 6.14 -6.89
CA MET A 1 -0.85 6.35 -5.48
C MET A 1 -2.05 6.04 -4.60
N TRP A 2 -1.84 5.39 -3.47
CA TRP A 2 -2.86 5.02 -2.49
C TRP A 2 -2.62 5.84 -1.23
N THR A 3 -3.63 6.50 -0.68
CA THR A 3 -3.47 7.45 0.42
C THR A 3 -4.57 7.25 1.45
N THR A 4 -4.24 7.31 2.74
CA THR A 4 -5.27 7.30 3.80
C THR A 4 -6.11 8.58 3.76
N ALA A 5 -7.34 8.53 4.30
CA ALA A 5 -8.24 9.69 4.30
C ALA A 5 -7.61 10.98 4.88
N ASP A 6 -6.79 10.87 5.92
CA ASP A 6 -6.09 12.00 6.55
C ASP A 6 -4.82 12.43 5.80
N GLY A 7 -4.45 11.74 4.71
CA GLY A 7 -3.28 12.09 3.90
C GLY A 7 -1.92 11.79 4.54
N ARG A 8 -1.89 11.24 5.76
CA ARG A 8 -0.65 10.98 6.53
C ARG A 8 0.16 9.82 5.99
N ILE A 9 -0.51 8.83 5.40
CA ILE A 9 0.15 7.63 4.91
C ILE A 9 -0.13 7.53 3.42
N ARG A 10 0.93 7.37 2.65
CA ARG A 10 0.89 7.29 1.18
C ARG A 10 1.65 6.05 0.78
N GLN A 11 1.03 5.22 -0.02
CA GLN A 11 1.59 4.01 -0.57
C GLN A 11 1.61 4.11 -2.09
N GLU A 12 2.79 4.00 -2.66
CA GLU A 12 2.98 3.86 -4.08
C GLU A 12 3.14 2.39 -4.45
N LEU A 13 2.24 1.88 -5.29
CA LEU A 13 2.40 0.57 -5.93
C LEU A 13 3.01 0.81 -7.30
N ARG A 14 4.26 0.38 -7.48
CA ARG A 14 5.04 0.61 -8.68
C ARG A 14 4.87 -0.56 -9.67
N PRO A 15 4.94 -0.31 -10.98
CA PRO A 15 4.71 -1.33 -12.01
C PRO A 15 5.76 -2.45 -12.02
N ASP A 16 6.90 -2.26 -11.35
CA ASP A 16 7.93 -3.29 -11.15
C ASP A 16 7.56 -4.30 -10.03
N GLY A 17 6.33 -4.25 -9.50
CA GLY A 17 5.87 -5.15 -8.43
C GLY A 17 6.42 -4.79 -7.05
N ARG A 18 6.91 -3.55 -6.89
CA ARG A 18 7.45 -3.03 -5.63
C ARG A 18 6.50 -1.98 -5.05
N TYR A 19 6.42 -1.92 -3.73
CA TYR A 19 5.70 -0.86 -3.05
C TYR A 19 6.66 0.02 -2.25
N ASP A 20 6.25 1.27 -2.08
CA ASP A 20 6.88 2.25 -1.18
C ASP A 20 5.79 2.90 -0.34
N GLU A 21 5.89 2.80 0.99
CA GLU A 21 4.98 3.45 1.93
C GLU A 21 5.71 4.59 2.65
N ALA A 22 5.22 5.82 2.47
CA ALA A 22 5.62 7.00 3.22
C ALA A 22 4.64 7.29 4.35
N ARG A 23 5.16 7.64 5.53
CA ARG A 23 4.36 8.03 6.71
C ARG A 23 4.79 9.41 7.21
N GLY A 24 3.92 10.40 7.06
CA GLY A 24 4.17 11.77 7.50
C GLY A 24 5.40 12.36 6.80
N SER A 25 6.41 12.72 7.58
CA SER A 25 7.69 13.26 7.09
C SER A 25 8.73 12.17 6.75
N ARG A 26 8.44 10.89 7.04
CA ARG A 26 9.34 9.78 6.72
C ARG A 26 8.93 9.20 5.38
N GLU A 27 9.64 9.62 4.35
CA GLU A 27 9.61 9.02 3.02
C GLU A 27 10.17 7.59 3.10
N SER A 28 9.60 6.65 2.34
CA SER A 28 10.04 5.25 2.30
C SER A 28 10.14 4.60 3.69
N ALA A 29 9.11 4.76 4.52
CA ALA A 29 9.03 4.13 5.83
C ALA A 29 9.06 2.59 5.73
N TYR A 30 8.38 2.03 4.72
CA TYR A 30 8.40 0.61 4.37
C TYR A 30 8.52 0.43 2.87
N THR A 31 9.31 -0.54 2.46
CA THR A 31 9.51 -0.84 1.03
C THR A 31 9.68 -2.34 0.85
N GLY A 32 9.10 -2.84 -0.23
CA GLY A 32 9.24 -4.26 -0.52
C GLY A 32 8.53 -4.64 -1.79
N ARG A 33 8.20 -5.93 -1.89
CA ARG A 33 7.48 -6.51 -3.01
C ARG A 33 6.02 -6.68 -2.64
N TYR A 34 5.14 -6.56 -3.63
CA TYR A 34 3.74 -6.88 -3.47
C TYR A 34 3.29 -7.85 -4.56
N GLU A 35 2.27 -8.65 -4.25
CA GLU A 35 1.62 -9.55 -5.18
C GLU A 35 0.11 -9.40 -5.07
N VAL A 36 -0.58 -9.28 -6.20
CA VAL A 36 -2.05 -9.14 -6.24
C VAL A 36 -2.66 -10.44 -6.73
N ARG A 37 -3.58 -10.99 -5.94
CA ARG A 37 -4.33 -12.22 -6.22
C ARG A 37 -5.82 -11.94 -6.14
N GLY A 38 -6.41 -11.63 -7.28
CA GLY A 38 -7.82 -11.18 -7.35
C GLY A 38 -7.99 -9.87 -6.58
N GLU A 39 -8.80 -9.90 -5.52
CA GLU A 39 -9.06 -8.76 -4.63
C GLU A 39 -8.05 -8.66 -3.48
N ARG A 40 -7.22 -9.69 -3.26
CA ARG A 40 -6.21 -9.70 -2.19
C ARG A 40 -4.90 -9.12 -2.71
N ILE A 41 -4.20 -8.36 -1.87
CA ILE A 41 -2.80 -7.96 -2.09
C ILE A 41 -1.96 -8.45 -0.92
N GLU A 42 -0.83 -9.06 -1.22
CA GLU A 42 0.14 -9.54 -0.24
C GLU A 42 1.43 -8.72 -0.36
N TYR A 43 2.01 -8.34 0.76
CA TYR A 43 3.21 -7.53 0.87
C TYR A 43 4.31 -8.32 1.55
N ARG A 44 5.52 -8.19 1.02
CA ARG A 44 6.74 -8.74 1.60
C ARG A 44 7.78 -7.63 1.64
N ASP A 45 7.96 -7.08 2.83
CA ASP A 45 8.94 -6.03 3.09
C ASP A 45 10.36 -6.60 2.98
N ASP A 46 11.31 -5.77 2.53
CA ASP A 46 12.72 -6.18 2.45
C ASP A 46 13.33 -6.42 3.85
N SER A 47 12.71 -5.92 4.94
CA SER A 47 13.07 -6.21 6.33
C SER A 47 12.60 -7.60 6.82
N GLY A 48 11.84 -8.35 6.01
CA GLY A 48 11.30 -9.66 6.37
C GLY A 48 9.90 -9.64 7.02
N PHE A 49 9.25 -8.47 7.10
CA PHE A 49 7.85 -8.38 7.52
C PHE A 49 6.92 -8.76 6.36
N THR A 50 5.77 -9.36 6.69
CA THR A 50 4.72 -9.66 5.72
C THR A 50 3.43 -9.00 6.15
N ALA A 51 2.69 -8.46 5.19
CA ALA A 51 1.39 -7.88 5.44
C ALA A 51 0.43 -8.22 4.31
N ASP A 52 -0.86 -8.08 4.57
CA ASP A 52 -1.90 -8.33 3.59
C ASP A 52 -2.85 -7.13 3.50
N GLY A 53 -3.55 -7.06 2.38
CA GLY A 53 -4.62 -6.12 2.15
C GLY A 53 -5.67 -6.70 1.21
N THR A 54 -6.79 -6.00 1.11
CA THR A 54 -7.94 -6.39 0.28
C THR A 54 -8.51 -5.15 -0.39
N PHE A 55 -8.60 -5.20 -1.71
CA PHE A 55 -9.33 -4.22 -2.51
C PHE A 55 -10.81 -4.45 -2.30
N VAL A 56 -11.46 -3.55 -1.57
CA VAL A 56 -12.91 -3.58 -1.33
C VAL A 56 -13.64 -2.96 -2.52
N THR A 57 -13.02 -1.98 -3.17
CA THR A 57 -13.48 -1.39 -4.43
C THR A 57 -12.28 -1.10 -5.34
N PRO A 58 -12.48 -0.69 -6.61
CA PRO A 58 -11.38 -0.29 -7.50
C PRO A 58 -10.52 0.86 -6.96
N ASP A 59 -11.06 1.64 -6.02
CA ASP A 59 -10.44 2.84 -5.46
C ASP A 59 -10.30 2.78 -3.94
N GLU A 60 -10.61 1.64 -3.29
CA GLU A 60 -10.52 1.45 -1.83
C GLU A 60 -9.78 0.16 -1.48
N LEU A 61 -8.68 0.30 -0.74
CA LEU A 61 -7.81 -0.78 -0.28
C LEU A 61 -7.77 -0.80 1.26
N HIS A 62 -8.15 -1.93 1.85
CA HIS A 62 -8.03 -2.16 3.29
C HIS A 62 -6.73 -2.91 3.55
N HIS A 63 -5.82 -2.32 4.33
CA HIS A 63 -4.50 -2.88 4.59
C HIS A 63 -4.02 -2.51 6.00
N GLY A 64 -3.59 -3.50 6.78
CA GLY A 64 -3.00 -3.25 8.11
C GLY A 64 -3.92 -2.49 9.09
N GLY A 65 -5.24 -2.66 8.97
CA GLY A 65 -6.24 -1.92 9.75
C GLY A 65 -6.49 -0.49 9.28
N MET A 66 -5.91 -0.09 8.15
CA MET A 66 -6.05 1.23 7.54
C MET A 66 -6.84 1.10 6.23
N ILE A 67 -7.53 2.18 5.86
CA ILE A 67 -8.21 2.30 4.57
C ILE A 67 -7.43 3.30 3.72
N PHE A 68 -7.05 2.85 2.53
CA PHE A 68 -6.38 3.64 1.52
C PHE A 68 -7.31 3.89 0.34
N TYR A 69 -7.27 5.11 -0.16
CA TYR A 69 -8.01 5.55 -1.32
C TYR A 69 -7.05 5.77 -2.48
N ARG A 70 -7.44 5.32 -3.66
CA ARG A 70 -6.68 5.57 -4.88
C ARG A 70 -6.76 7.06 -5.22
N GLN A 71 -5.61 7.72 -5.30
CA GLN A 71 -5.58 9.08 -5.82
C GLN A 71 -5.77 9.07 -7.34
N PRO A 72 -6.67 9.92 -7.87
CA PRO A 72 -6.78 10.15 -9.30
C PRO A 72 -5.44 10.70 -9.81
N ARG A 73 -4.99 10.15 -10.95
CA ARG A 73 -3.74 10.54 -11.60
C ARG A 73 -3.93 11.80 -12.43
#